data_AF-A0A7S2LJL0-F1
#
_entry.id   AF-A0A7S2LJL0-F1
#
_cell.length_a   1.000
_cell.length_b   1.000
_cell.length_c   1.000
_cell.angle_alpha   90.00
_cell.angle_beta   90.00
_cell.angle_gamma   90.00
#
_symmetry.space_group_name_H-M   'P 1'
#
loop_
_entity.id
_entity.type
_entity.pdbx_description
1 polymer ?
#
loop_
_entity_poly.entity_id
_entity_poly.type
_entity_poly.pdbx_seq_one_letter_code
_entity_poly.pdbx_strand_id
1 'polypeptide(L)'
;KNEKEADAAIKISSKKSSSSFGRLFRKSRRASNSTKTARKYQDNTVSSTATSTNTAASGSNVRMTDKQALDALLSAERIEEVVGMMMEYPLSAAVQGRACHRLIDLSHSSRHAEDSDEQQESLVRDIGGVRLIVAAMRNFADSEYVQKCACWVLYSFSYKSQLNRHEIISVSGINAIMASIKGHENNENILVSAFGALQNLAYRND
;
A
#
# COMPACT_ATOMS: atom_id res chain seq x y z
N LYS A 1 -6.30 -35.11 36.47
CA LYS A 1 -7.22 -35.13 35.30
C LYS A 1 -7.43 -33.75 34.67
N ASN A 2 -6.95 -32.65 35.27
CA ASN A 2 -7.32 -31.29 34.85
C ASN A 2 -6.22 -30.50 34.11
N GLU A 3 -5.07 -31.10 33.78
CA GLU A 3 -4.03 -30.43 32.95
C GLU A 3 -4.11 -30.82 31.46
N LYS A 4 -4.69 -31.99 31.13
CA LYS A 4 -4.80 -32.42 29.71
C LYS A 4 -5.97 -31.77 28.95
N GLU A 5 -6.93 -31.16 29.65
CA GLU A 5 -8.04 -30.43 29.00
C GLU A 5 -7.70 -28.96 28.69
N ALA A 6 -6.74 -28.35 29.40
CA ALA A 6 -6.26 -26.99 29.09
C ALA A 6 -5.43 -26.97 27.78
N ASP A 7 -4.59 -27.98 27.55
CA ASP A 7 -3.80 -28.11 26.32
C ASP A 7 -4.65 -28.42 25.09
N ALA A 8 -5.83 -29.05 25.26
CA ALA A 8 -6.76 -29.28 24.16
C ALA A 8 -7.47 -27.99 23.71
N ALA A 9 -7.70 -27.03 24.64
CA ALA A 9 -8.30 -25.73 24.31
C ALA A 9 -7.30 -24.80 23.59
N ILE A 10 -6.00 -24.87 23.92
CA ILE A 10 -4.96 -24.06 23.28
C ILE A 10 -4.68 -24.52 21.83
N LYS A 11 -4.87 -25.82 21.55
CA LYS A 11 -4.63 -26.38 20.21
C LYS A 11 -5.74 -26.12 19.18
N ILE A 12 -6.89 -25.59 19.61
CA ILE A 12 -7.98 -25.20 18.69
C ILE A 12 -7.81 -23.74 18.20
N SER A 13 -7.00 -22.92 18.89
CA SER A 13 -6.70 -21.53 18.47
C SER A 13 -5.59 -21.42 17.41
N SER A 14 -4.74 -22.45 17.23
CA SER A 14 -3.60 -22.39 16.30
C SER A 14 -3.90 -22.85 14.86
N LYS A 15 -5.17 -23.07 14.49
CA LYS A 15 -5.52 -23.23 13.07
C LYS A 15 -5.46 -21.87 12.42
N LYS A 16 -4.28 -21.56 11.85
CA LYS A 16 -4.03 -20.50 10.87
C LYS A 16 -5.33 -20.16 10.15
N SER A 17 -5.97 -19.07 10.58
CA SER A 17 -7.01 -18.39 9.83
C SER A 17 -6.36 -17.98 8.51
N SER A 18 -6.37 -18.89 7.54
CA SER A 18 -6.20 -18.55 6.13
C SER A 18 -7.41 -17.71 5.80
N SER A 19 -7.33 -16.42 6.15
CA SER A 19 -8.45 -15.50 6.12
C SER A 19 -9.13 -15.62 4.77
N SER A 20 -10.45 -15.73 4.79
CA SER A 20 -11.27 -15.79 3.57
C SER A 20 -10.87 -14.67 2.58
N PHE A 21 -10.42 -13.53 3.13
CA PHE A 21 -9.81 -12.41 2.43
C PHE A 21 -8.55 -12.77 1.63
N GLY A 22 -7.57 -13.47 2.19
CA GLY A 22 -6.40 -13.94 1.45
C GLY A 22 -6.77 -14.84 0.27
N ARG A 23 -7.87 -15.59 0.36
CA ARG A 23 -8.42 -16.40 -0.74
C ARG A 23 -9.17 -15.57 -1.79
N LEU A 24 -9.98 -14.59 -1.38
CA LEU A 24 -10.65 -13.64 -2.28
C LEU A 24 -9.62 -12.88 -3.14
N PHE A 25 -8.55 -12.38 -2.53
CA PHE A 25 -7.49 -11.67 -3.25
C PHE A 25 -6.54 -12.60 -4.03
N ARG A 26 -6.29 -13.85 -3.60
CA ARG A 26 -5.60 -14.86 -4.44
C ARG A 26 -6.39 -15.20 -5.70
N LYS A 27 -7.73 -15.25 -5.62
CA LYS A 27 -8.60 -15.50 -6.78
C LYS A 27 -8.57 -14.29 -7.74
N SER A 28 -8.54 -13.07 -7.21
CA SER A 28 -8.31 -11.85 -8.01
C SER A 28 -6.90 -11.80 -8.62
N ARG A 29 -5.88 -12.42 -7.99
CA ARG A 29 -4.49 -12.51 -8.49
C ARG A 29 -4.37 -13.31 -9.79
N ARG A 30 -5.18 -14.36 -9.98
CA ARG A 30 -5.24 -15.11 -11.26
C ARG A 30 -5.90 -14.30 -12.39
N ALA A 31 -6.73 -13.31 -12.05
CA ALA A 31 -7.34 -12.39 -13.02
C ALA A 31 -6.53 -11.08 -13.22
N SER A 32 -5.60 -10.78 -12.31
CA SER A 32 -4.76 -9.58 -12.36
C SER A 32 -3.67 -9.72 -13.41
N ASN A 33 -4.04 -9.35 -14.64
CA ASN A 33 -3.13 -8.96 -15.70
C ASN A 33 -2.26 -7.78 -15.23
N SER A 34 -1.18 -8.05 -14.49
CA SER A 34 -0.18 -7.08 -14.03
C SER A 34 0.32 -6.15 -15.16
N THR A 35 0.23 -6.61 -16.41
CA THR A 35 0.58 -5.87 -17.63
C THR A 35 -0.59 -5.15 -18.33
N LYS A 36 -1.85 -5.57 -18.15
CA LYS A 36 -3.00 -4.94 -18.85
C LYS A 36 -3.59 -3.76 -18.08
N THR A 37 -3.62 -3.81 -16.75
CA THR A 37 -4.10 -2.66 -15.93
C THR A 37 -3.12 -1.49 -15.98
N ALA A 38 -1.82 -1.76 -16.12
CA ALA A 38 -0.80 -0.73 -16.35
C ALA A 38 -0.92 -0.09 -17.75
N ARG A 39 -1.16 -0.89 -18.80
CA ARG A 39 -1.44 -0.37 -20.16
C ARG A 39 -2.72 0.45 -20.23
N LYS A 40 -3.81 0.00 -19.59
CA LYS A 40 -5.10 0.73 -19.61
C LYS A 40 -5.01 2.12 -18.95
N TYR A 41 -4.09 2.31 -18.00
CA TYR A 41 -3.83 3.62 -17.39
C TYR A 41 -2.89 4.50 -18.25
N GLN A 42 -1.90 3.91 -18.95
CA GLN A 42 -1.09 4.63 -19.95
C GLN A 42 -1.94 5.10 -21.14
N ASP A 43 -2.85 4.26 -21.64
CA ASP A 43 -3.66 4.59 -22.81
C ASP A 43 -4.72 5.68 -22.53
N ASN A 44 -5.27 5.74 -21.31
CA ASN A 44 -6.26 6.77 -20.93
C ASN A 44 -5.65 8.12 -20.52
N THR A 45 -4.38 8.19 -20.12
CA THR A 45 -3.74 9.43 -19.64
C THR A 45 -3.03 10.21 -20.74
N VAL A 46 -2.55 9.54 -21.80
CA VAL A 46 -1.88 10.21 -22.94
C VAL A 46 -2.86 11.02 -23.81
N SER A 47 -4.18 10.83 -23.66
CA SER A 47 -5.19 11.61 -24.41
C SER A 47 -5.57 12.96 -23.79
N SER A 48 -5.23 13.29 -22.53
CA SER A 48 -5.85 14.44 -21.86
C SER A 48 -4.93 15.52 -21.29
N THR A 49 -3.60 15.43 -21.44
CA THR A 49 -2.70 16.51 -21.01
C THR A 49 -1.62 16.81 -22.04
N ALA A 50 -2.05 17.31 -23.20
CA ALA A 50 -1.19 18.08 -24.09
C ALA A 50 -1.46 19.57 -23.86
N THR A 51 -0.78 20.17 -22.88
CA THR A 51 -0.56 21.62 -22.91
C THR A 51 0.83 21.90 -22.35
N SER A 52 1.76 21.97 -23.28
CA SER A 52 3.14 22.41 -23.08
C SER A 52 3.20 23.83 -22.56
N THR A 53 4.04 24.08 -21.57
CA THR A 53 4.81 25.34 -21.50
C THR A 53 6.26 25.02 -21.14
N ASN A 54 7.09 24.99 -22.18
CA ASN A 54 8.54 25.04 -22.10
C ASN A 54 8.97 26.42 -21.59
N THR A 55 9.75 26.46 -20.51
CA THR A 55 10.78 27.49 -20.31
C THR A 55 12.01 26.85 -19.70
N ALA A 56 13.09 26.88 -20.47
CA ALA A 56 14.41 26.39 -20.10
C ALA A 56 15.04 27.26 -19.01
N ALA A 57 15.65 26.63 -18.01
CA ALA A 57 16.74 27.21 -17.23
C ALA A 57 17.68 26.10 -16.76
N SER A 58 18.97 26.36 -16.98
CA SER A 58 20.12 25.47 -16.84
C SER A 58 20.44 25.18 -15.37
N GLY A 59 20.70 23.91 -15.07
CA GLY A 59 21.10 23.42 -13.75
C GLY A 59 20.93 21.91 -13.71
N SER A 60 22.04 21.17 -13.80
CA SER A 60 22.12 19.72 -13.92
C SER A 60 21.49 18.97 -12.74
N ASN A 61 20.20 18.70 -12.86
CA ASN A 61 19.49 17.55 -12.32
C ASN A 61 18.25 17.38 -13.18
N VAL A 62 18.34 16.57 -14.25
CA VAL A 62 17.18 16.28 -15.10
C VAL A 62 16.22 15.46 -14.25
N ARG A 63 15.29 16.15 -13.59
CA ARG A 63 14.19 15.53 -12.84
C ARG A 63 13.52 14.54 -13.79
N MET A 64 13.47 13.26 -13.40
CA MET A 64 12.93 12.21 -14.28
C MET A 64 11.49 12.58 -14.66
N THR A 65 11.10 12.27 -15.89
CA THR A 65 9.70 12.40 -16.31
C THR A 65 8.82 11.41 -15.53
N ASP A 66 7.52 11.66 -15.40
CA ASP A 66 6.58 10.74 -14.74
C ASP A 66 6.65 9.32 -15.31
N LYS A 67 6.89 9.18 -16.62
CA LYS A 67 7.09 7.87 -17.27
C LYS A 67 8.35 7.17 -16.74
N GLN A 68 9.47 7.87 -16.70
CA GLN A 68 10.72 7.32 -16.17
C GLN A 68 10.61 6.99 -14.67
N ALA A 69 9.89 7.81 -13.90
CA ALA A 69 9.60 7.55 -12.50
C ALA A 69 8.76 6.27 -12.31
N LEU A 70 7.76 6.04 -13.16
CA LEU A 70 6.95 4.83 -13.14
C LEU A 70 7.74 3.59 -13.56
N ASP A 71 8.63 3.71 -14.55
CA ASP A 71 9.53 2.63 -14.98
C ASP A 71 10.55 2.29 -13.87
N ALA A 72 11.09 3.30 -13.17
CA ALA A 72 11.96 3.11 -12.02
C ALA A 72 11.24 2.38 -10.87
N LEU A 73 9.98 2.74 -10.59
CA LEU A 73 9.15 2.04 -9.60
C LEU A 73 8.84 0.58 -9.98
N LEU A 74 8.82 0.24 -11.27
CA LEU A 74 8.64 -1.14 -11.73
C LEU A 74 9.88 -1.99 -11.45
N SER A 75 11.07 -1.42 -11.67
CA SER A 75 12.35 -2.08 -11.43
C SER A 75 12.82 -2.02 -9.97
N ALA A 76 12.26 -1.14 -9.14
CA ALA A 76 12.72 -0.93 -7.76
C ALA A 76 12.67 -2.22 -6.94
N GLU A 77 13.82 -2.71 -6.47
CA GLU A 77 13.91 -3.94 -5.67
C GLU A 77 13.90 -3.66 -4.17
N ARG A 78 14.21 -2.40 -3.82
CA ARG A 78 14.36 -1.94 -2.45
C ARG A 78 13.24 -1.00 -2.04
N ILE A 79 12.87 -1.05 -0.77
CA ILE A 79 11.79 -0.23 -0.22
C ILE A 79 12.21 1.24 -0.18
N GLU A 80 13.48 1.51 0.10
CA GLU A 80 14.05 2.85 0.17
C GLU A 80 13.98 3.57 -1.18
N GLU A 81 14.16 2.85 -2.29
CA GLU A 81 14.01 3.39 -3.64
C GLU A 81 12.56 3.84 -3.87
N VAL A 82 11.60 3.00 -3.50
CA VAL A 82 10.16 3.32 -3.65
C VAL A 82 9.78 4.54 -2.80
N VAL A 83 10.25 4.60 -1.55
CA VAL A 83 9.99 5.74 -0.65
C VAL A 83 10.69 7.00 -1.15
N GLY A 84 11.91 6.90 -1.68
CA GLY A 84 12.61 8.00 -2.34
C GLY A 84 11.78 8.61 -3.46
N MET A 85 11.20 7.76 -4.32
CA MET A 85 10.30 8.20 -5.39
C MET A 85 9.03 8.87 -4.86
N MET A 86 8.46 8.39 -3.75
CA MET A 86 7.30 9.05 -3.12
C MET A 86 7.65 10.45 -2.60
N MET A 87 8.87 10.67 -2.12
CA MET A 87 9.34 11.97 -1.65
C MET A 87 9.69 12.93 -2.78
N GLU A 88 10.22 12.44 -3.90
CA GLU A 88 10.59 13.27 -5.05
C GLU A 88 9.37 13.69 -5.90
N TYR A 89 8.32 12.84 -5.91
CA TYR A 89 7.09 13.06 -6.69
C TYR A 89 5.83 13.08 -5.81
N PRO A 90 5.73 13.97 -4.80
CA PRO A 90 4.58 14.00 -3.88
C PRO A 90 3.29 14.46 -4.55
N LEU A 91 3.39 15.13 -5.71
CA LEU A 91 2.28 15.70 -6.46
C LEU A 91 1.89 14.91 -7.72
N SER A 92 2.48 13.74 -7.97
CA SER A 92 2.04 12.85 -9.07
C SER A 92 1.21 11.69 -8.53
N ALA A 93 -0.10 11.71 -8.81
CA ALA A 93 -1.02 10.64 -8.40
C ALA A 93 -0.60 9.27 -8.96
N ALA A 94 -0.08 9.25 -10.20
CA ALA A 94 0.39 8.02 -10.83
C ALA A 94 1.58 7.42 -10.08
N VAL A 95 2.58 8.25 -9.75
CA VAL A 95 3.77 7.81 -9.00
C VAL A 95 3.39 7.37 -7.59
N GLN A 96 2.56 8.13 -6.87
CA GLN A 96 2.13 7.77 -5.52
C GLN A 96 1.33 6.45 -5.48
N GLY A 97 0.37 6.27 -6.39
CA GLY A 97 -0.42 5.04 -6.47
C GLY A 97 0.45 3.84 -6.86
N ARG A 98 1.37 4.01 -7.82
CA ARG A 98 2.30 2.95 -8.24
C ARG A 98 3.29 2.60 -7.14
N ALA A 99 3.81 3.59 -6.42
CA ALA A 99 4.71 3.38 -5.29
C ALA A 99 4.01 2.59 -4.18
N CYS A 100 2.78 2.97 -3.81
CA CYS A 100 1.98 2.20 -2.86
C CYS A 100 1.81 0.75 -3.32
N HIS A 101 1.47 0.53 -4.59
CA HIS A 101 1.36 -0.83 -5.14
C HIS A 101 2.69 -1.60 -5.08
N ARG A 102 3.82 -0.95 -5.39
CA ARG A 102 5.14 -1.57 -5.36
C ARG A 102 5.55 -1.96 -3.94
N LEU A 103 5.24 -1.14 -2.94
CA LEU A 103 5.50 -1.47 -1.53
C LEU A 103 4.83 -2.79 -1.15
N ILE A 104 3.61 -3.06 -1.63
CA ILE A 104 2.91 -4.33 -1.38
C ILE A 104 3.62 -5.49 -2.06
N ASP A 105 4.01 -5.33 -3.33
CA ASP A 105 4.73 -6.38 -4.06
C ASP A 105 6.04 -6.74 -3.36
N LEU A 106 6.81 -5.75 -2.92
CA LEU A 106 8.07 -5.97 -2.19
C LEU A 106 7.83 -6.60 -0.81
N SER A 107 6.77 -6.19 -0.10
CA SER A 107 6.39 -6.74 1.21
C SER A 107 5.88 -8.19 1.17
N HIS A 108 5.58 -8.72 -0.02
CA HIS A 108 5.11 -10.09 -0.23
C HIS A 108 6.10 -10.97 -1.03
N SER A 109 7.15 -10.37 -1.61
CA SER A 109 8.13 -11.10 -2.42
C SER A 109 9.18 -11.82 -1.58
N SER A 110 9.19 -11.60 -0.26
CA SER A 110 9.83 -12.48 0.72
C SER A 110 9.26 -13.89 0.61
N ARG A 111 9.95 -14.74 -0.15
CA ARG A 111 9.57 -16.15 -0.33
C ARG A 111 10.31 -17.10 0.61
N HIS A 112 11.33 -16.68 1.37
CA HIS A 112 12.24 -17.66 1.98
C HIS A 112 12.90 -17.36 3.34
N ALA A 113 12.50 -16.36 4.14
CA ALA A 113 13.06 -16.25 5.50
C ALA A 113 12.07 -15.64 6.50
N GLU A 114 11.85 -16.35 7.61
CA GLU A 114 10.96 -15.92 8.72
C GLU A 114 11.46 -14.66 9.44
N ASP A 115 12.73 -14.28 9.26
CA ASP A 115 13.36 -13.08 9.85
C ASP A 115 13.32 -11.83 8.95
N SER A 116 12.99 -11.97 7.66
CA SER A 116 13.06 -10.86 6.69
C SER A 116 11.80 -9.98 6.66
N ASP A 117 10.64 -10.53 7.02
CA ASP A 117 9.38 -9.78 7.02
C ASP A 117 9.39 -8.65 8.05
N GLU A 118 9.89 -8.91 9.26
CA GLU A 118 9.96 -7.90 10.32
C GLU A 118 10.96 -6.78 10.00
N GLN A 119 12.10 -7.12 9.36
CA GLN A 119 13.11 -6.13 8.95
C GLN A 119 12.58 -5.19 7.86
N GLN A 120 11.91 -5.72 6.83
CA GLN A 120 11.33 -4.90 5.76
C GLN A 120 10.20 -4.00 6.29
N GLU A 121 9.41 -4.47 7.23
CA GLU A 121 8.35 -3.69 7.86
C GLU A 121 8.88 -2.60 8.78
N SER A 122 9.90 -2.94 9.59
CA SER A 122 10.66 -1.96 10.36
C SER A 122 11.18 -0.88 9.44
N LEU A 123 11.79 -1.26 8.32
CA LEU A 123 12.36 -0.33 7.36
C LEU A 123 11.32 0.65 6.82
N VAL A 124 10.13 0.20 6.40
CA VAL A 124 9.07 1.10 5.92
C VAL A 124 8.66 2.10 7.00
N ARG A 125 8.54 1.65 8.24
CA ARG A 125 8.22 2.53 9.38
C ARG A 125 9.36 3.52 9.65
N ASP A 126 10.59 3.03 9.72
CA ASP A 126 11.77 3.79 10.13
C ASP A 126 12.12 4.89 9.12
N ILE A 127 11.83 4.67 7.83
CA ILE A 127 11.98 5.69 6.77
C ILE A 127 10.72 6.56 6.58
N GLY A 128 9.70 6.43 7.43
CA GLY A 128 8.50 7.25 7.40
C GLY A 128 7.53 6.93 6.24
N GLY A 129 7.60 5.73 5.67
CA GLY A 129 6.73 5.32 4.56
C GLY A 129 5.24 5.37 4.90
N VAL A 130 4.84 5.01 6.13
CA VAL A 130 3.43 5.11 6.58
C VAL A 130 2.92 6.55 6.52
N ARG A 131 3.74 7.52 6.94
CA ARG A 131 3.42 8.95 6.85
C ARG A 131 3.22 9.39 5.40
N LEU A 132 4.07 8.93 4.49
CA LEU A 132 3.98 9.25 3.07
C LEU A 132 2.73 8.65 2.41
N ILE A 133 2.36 7.42 2.76
CA ILE A 133 1.13 6.78 2.27
C ILE A 133 -0.10 7.58 2.71
N VAL A 134 -0.17 7.96 3.99
CA VAL A 134 -1.28 8.76 4.52
C VAL A 134 -1.29 10.17 3.90
N ALA A 135 -0.13 10.78 3.66
CA ALA A 135 -0.04 12.04 2.94
C ALA A 135 -0.54 11.91 1.49
N ALA A 136 -0.17 10.84 0.79
CA ALA A 136 -0.67 10.56 -0.56
C ALA A 136 -2.19 10.40 -0.60
N MET A 137 -2.78 9.71 0.38
CA MET A 137 -4.24 9.61 0.50
C MET A 137 -4.91 10.98 0.66
N ARG A 138 -4.30 11.89 1.42
CA ARG A 138 -4.84 13.25 1.63
C ARG A 138 -4.70 14.11 0.37
N ASN A 139 -3.53 14.07 -0.28
CA ASN A 139 -3.25 14.86 -1.48
C ASN A 139 -4.09 14.41 -2.69
N PHE A 140 -4.45 13.12 -2.75
CA PHE A 140 -5.20 12.53 -3.86
C PHE A 140 -6.49 11.87 -3.37
N ALA A 141 -7.27 12.61 -2.59
CA ALA A 141 -8.55 12.14 -2.05
C ALA A 141 -9.51 11.63 -3.15
N ASP A 142 -9.54 12.29 -4.31
CA ASP A 142 -10.43 11.94 -5.43
C ASP A 142 -9.89 10.83 -6.33
N SER A 143 -8.61 10.46 -6.19
CA SER A 143 -8.00 9.44 -7.04
C SER A 143 -8.31 8.04 -6.52
N GLU A 144 -9.28 7.36 -7.14
CA GLU A 144 -9.61 5.96 -6.83
C GLU A 144 -8.38 5.05 -6.82
N TYR A 145 -7.45 5.26 -7.76
CA TYR A 145 -6.24 4.44 -7.86
C TYR A 145 -5.33 4.60 -6.64
N VAL A 146 -5.06 5.85 -6.22
CA VAL A 146 -4.24 6.13 -5.04
C VAL A 146 -4.94 5.60 -3.78
N GLN A 147 -6.23 5.90 -3.62
CA GLN A 147 -7.00 5.44 -2.46
C GLN A 147 -7.01 3.91 -2.35
N LYS A 148 -7.26 3.20 -3.45
CA LYS A 148 -7.21 1.74 -3.47
C LYS A 148 -5.84 1.20 -3.07
N CYS A 149 -4.77 1.68 -3.70
CA CYS A 149 -3.42 1.18 -3.43
C CYS A 149 -2.99 1.52 -2.01
N ALA A 150 -3.25 2.73 -1.53
CA ALA A 150 -2.90 3.16 -0.17
C ALA A 150 -3.68 2.37 0.89
N CYS A 151 -5.00 2.23 0.77
CA CYS A 151 -5.81 1.42 1.69
C CYS A 151 -5.33 -0.03 1.71
N TRP A 152 -4.91 -0.58 0.57
CA TRP A 152 -4.38 -1.94 0.51
C TRP A 152 -3.01 -2.08 1.20
N VAL A 153 -2.11 -1.09 1.09
CA VAL A 153 -0.87 -1.07 1.86
C VAL A 153 -1.16 -1.03 3.35
N LEU A 154 -2.02 -0.11 3.79
CA LEU A 154 -2.36 0.06 5.21
C LEU A 154 -3.02 -1.19 5.80
N TYR A 155 -3.88 -1.86 5.04
CA TYR A 155 -4.44 -3.17 5.41
C TYR A 155 -3.32 -4.22 5.62
N SER A 156 -2.40 -4.32 4.66
CA SER A 156 -1.31 -5.29 4.73
C SER A 156 -0.38 -5.02 5.91
N PHE A 157 -0.01 -3.76 6.16
CA PHE A 157 0.87 -3.38 7.26
C PHE A 157 0.22 -3.55 8.62
N SER A 158 -1.06 -3.18 8.76
CA SER A 158 -1.81 -3.34 10.01
C SER A 158 -2.03 -4.81 10.38
N TYR A 159 -2.13 -5.70 9.39
CA TYR A 159 -2.23 -7.14 9.62
C TYR A 159 -0.94 -7.73 10.20
N LYS A 160 0.22 -7.31 9.68
CA LYS A 160 1.49 -7.97 9.96
C LYS A 160 2.15 -7.55 11.28
N SER A 161 2.14 -6.26 11.64
CA SER A 161 2.89 -5.77 12.82
C SER A 161 2.09 -4.84 13.73
N GLN A 162 2.26 -5.00 15.05
CA GLN A 162 1.68 -4.09 16.05
C GLN A 162 2.31 -2.71 16.01
N LEU A 163 3.60 -2.61 15.71
CA LEU A 163 4.29 -1.33 15.59
C LEU A 163 3.75 -0.53 14.40
N ASN A 164 3.45 -1.21 13.29
CA ASN A 164 2.82 -0.57 12.14
C ASN A 164 1.41 -0.09 12.46
N ARG A 165 0.63 -0.83 13.25
CA ARG A 165 -0.68 -0.35 13.73
C ARG A 165 -0.55 0.94 14.53
N HIS A 166 0.38 0.99 15.48
CA HIS A 166 0.63 2.20 16.28
C HIS A 166 1.03 3.38 15.40
N GLU A 167 1.90 3.17 14.42
CA GLU A 167 2.31 4.24 13.51
C GLU A 167 1.15 4.73 12.64
N ILE A 168 0.31 3.82 12.12
CA ILE A 168 -0.88 4.22 11.35
C ILE A 168 -1.82 5.08 12.21
N ILE A 169 -1.95 4.76 13.50
CA ILE A 169 -2.76 5.55 14.44
C ILE A 169 -2.10 6.91 14.70
N SER A 170 -0.78 6.93 14.98
CA SER A 170 -0.03 8.15 15.33
C SER A 170 -0.10 9.21 14.23
N VAL A 171 -0.11 8.79 12.96
CA VAL A 171 -0.15 9.71 11.80
C VAL A 171 -1.57 10.12 11.40
N SER A 172 -2.57 9.83 12.24
CA SER A 172 -4.00 10.01 11.94
C SER A 172 -4.44 9.27 10.66
N GLY A 173 -3.93 8.05 10.49
CA GLY A 173 -4.27 7.17 9.37
C GLY A 173 -5.73 6.70 9.41
N ILE A 174 -6.31 6.50 10.60
CA ILE A 174 -7.74 6.16 10.74
C ILE A 174 -8.62 7.23 10.06
N ASN A 175 -8.33 8.52 10.30
CA ASN A 175 -9.09 9.62 9.69
C ASN A 175 -8.95 9.63 8.17
N ALA A 176 -7.75 9.31 7.65
CA ALA A 176 -7.53 9.22 6.21
C ALA A 176 -8.29 8.04 5.59
N ILE A 177 -8.32 6.88 6.25
CA ILE A 177 -9.09 5.70 5.80
C ILE A 177 -10.59 6.00 5.82
N MET A 178 -11.10 6.66 6.86
CA MET A 178 -12.51 7.06 6.94
C MET A 178 -12.89 8.08 5.86
N ALA A 179 -12.02 9.04 5.58
CA ALA A 179 -12.22 9.98 4.48
C ALA A 179 -12.25 9.27 3.12
N SER A 180 -11.39 8.27 2.92
CA SER A 180 -11.37 7.43 1.72
C SER A 180 -12.69 6.68 1.53
N ILE A 181 -13.22 6.08 2.60
CA ILE A 181 -14.52 5.38 2.57
C ILE A 181 -15.64 6.33 2.14
N LYS A 182 -15.70 7.52 2.73
CA LYS A 182 -16.74 8.53 2.43
C LYS A 182 -16.62 9.10 1.00
N GLY A 183 -15.40 9.22 0.48
CA GLY A 183 -15.17 9.69 -0.89
C GLY A 183 -15.49 8.63 -1.96
N HIS A 184 -15.43 7.34 -1.60
CA HIS A 184 -15.45 6.22 -2.54
C HIS A 184 -16.44 5.12 -2.14
N GLU A 185 -17.63 5.50 -1.71
CA GLU A 185 -18.67 4.61 -1.15
C GLU A 185 -19.15 3.52 -2.11
N ASN A 186 -18.96 3.70 -3.42
CA ASN A 186 -19.34 2.73 -4.45
C ASN A 186 -18.18 1.85 -4.94
N ASN A 187 -16.96 2.08 -4.45
CA ASN A 187 -15.79 1.32 -4.88
C ASN A 187 -15.50 0.17 -3.91
N GLU A 188 -16.07 -1.00 -4.21
CA GLU A 188 -15.94 -2.21 -3.40
C GLU A 188 -14.48 -2.56 -3.03
N ASN A 189 -13.54 -2.34 -3.95
CA ASN A 189 -12.13 -2.66 -3.67
C ASN A 189 -11.54 -1.76 -2.58
N ILE A 190 -11.86 -0.46 -2.63
CA ILE A 190 -11.42 0.50 -1.62
C ILE A 190 -12.06 0.14 -0.28
N LEU A 191 -13.37 -0.10 -0.27
CA LEU A 191 -14.12 -0.43 0.95
C LEU A 191 -13.59 -1.69 1.62
N VAL A 192 -13.36 -2.78 0.88
CA VAL A 192 -12.86 -4.03 1.45
C VAL A 192 -11.48 -3.83 2.10
N SER A 193 -10.57 -3.12 1.44
CA SER A 193 -9.24 -2.84 2.01
C SER A 193 -9.33 -1.88 3.19
N ALA A 194 -10.14 -0.83 3.09
CA ALA A 194 -10.31 0.18 4.13
C ALA A 194 -10.91 -0.42 5.41
N PHE A 195 -12.03 -1.14 5.31
CA PHE A 195 -12.64 -1.79 6.47
C PHE A 195 -11.76 -2.90 7.04
N GLY A 196 -11.04 -3.65 6.20
CA GLY A 196 -10.04 -4.61 6.68
C GLY A 196 -8.93 -3.94 7.48
N ALA A 197 -8.44 -2.78 7.03
CA ALA A 197 -7.44 -2.02 7.77
C ALA A 197 -8.00 -1.53 9.12
N LEU A 198 -9.22 -0.96 9.14
CA LEU A 198 -9.87 -0.52 10.37
C LEU A 198 -10.10 -1.68 11.36
N GLN A 199 -10.51 -2.85 10.88
CA GLN A 199 -10.68 -4.04 11.71
C GLN A 199 -9.35 -4.45 12.38
N ASN A 200 -8.26 -4.46 11.62
CA ASN A 200 -6.93 -4.79 12.17
C ASN A 200 -6.48 -3.75 13.20
N LEU A 201 -6.75 -2.47 12.95
CA LEU A 201 -6.41 -1.37 13.87
C LEU A 201 -7.25 -1.42 15.15
N ALA A 202 -8.51 -1.86 15.08
CA ALA A 202 -9.40 -1.97 16.22
C ALA A 202 -9.07 -3.16 17.15
N TYR A 203 -8.46 -4.22 16.63
CA TYR A 203 -8.29 -5.48 17.36
C TYR A 203 -7.22 -5.46 18.47
N ARG A 204 -6.35 -4.43 18.56
CA ARG A 204 -5.27 -4.38 19.58
C ARG A 204 -4.89 -2.95 20.01
N ASN A 205 -5.78 -2.29 20.74
CA ASN A 205 -5.49 -1.04 21.48
C ASN A 205 -5.43 -1.29 23.01
N ASP A 206 -4.94 -2.46 23.45
CA ASP A 206 -4.62 -2.74 24.86
C ASP A 206 -3.09 -2.75 25.07
#